data_AF-A0AAE9HG05-F1
#
_entry.id   AF-A0AAE9HG05-F1
#
_cell.length_a   1.000
_cell.length_b   1.000
_cell.length_c   1.000
_cell.angle_alpha   90.00
_cell.angle_beta   90.00
_cell.angle_gamma   90.00
#
_symmetry.space_group_name_H-M   'P 1'
#
loop_
_entity.id
_entity.type
_entity.pdbx_description
1 polymer ?
#
loop_
_entity_poly.entity_id
_entity_poly.type
_entity_poly.pdbx_seq_one_letter_code
_entity_poly.pdbx_strand_id
1 'polypeptide(L)'
;MPPIPSGLIAGIGTDLIRIERIERALARHGDRFVKRILGEQEREVYARRQARDPVRGLRYLATRFAAKEAFSKAVGLGMRMPMAWSRMQTLNAPGGRPVVRLSAELQDWFDARFGAVHISLTDESDMAMAFVVLEAKAPAIPSLSLAESDTK
;
A
#
# COMPACT_ATOMS: atom_id res chain seq x y z
N MET A 1 3.00 16.83 22.33
CA MET A 1 2.49 16.12 21.14
C MET A 1 2.60 17.08 19.98
N PRO A 2 3.32 16.77 18.89
CA PRO A 2 3.38 17.67 17.74
C PRO A 2 1.96 17.86 17.17
N PRO A 3 1.65 19.03 16.58
CA PRO A 3 0.35 19.28 15.98
C PRO A 3 0.05 18.20 14.94
N ILE A 4 -1.15 17.59 15.04
CA ILE A 4 -1.64 16.65 14.04
C ILE A 4 -2.00 17.48 12.81
N PRO A 5 -1.39 17.24 11.63
CA PRO A 5 -1.76 17.96 10.42
C PRO A 5 -3.26 17.81 10.17
N SER A 6 -3.96 18.91 9.87
CA SER A 6 -5.36 18.89 9.44
C SER A 6 -5.45 18.37 8.00
N GLY A 7 -5.13 17.09 7.81
CA GLY A 7 -5.33 16.39 6.55
C GLY A 7 -6.78 15.91 6.46
N LEU A 8 -7.51 16.34 5.41
CA LEU A 8 -8.79 15.73 5.04
C LEU A 8 -8.54 14.29 4.59
N ILE A 9 -9.40 13.34 4.97
CA ILE A 9 -9.30 11.95 4.50
C ILE A 9 -9.91 11.87 3.10
N ALA A 10 -9.13 11.39 2.11
CA ALA A 10 -9.60 11.19 0.73
C ALA A 10 -10.13 9.79 0.45
N GLY A 11 -9.70 8.80 1.24
CA GLY A 11 -10.13 7.43 1.05
C GLY A 11 -9.68 6.52 2.18
N ILE A 12 -10.46 5.47 2.42
CA ILE A 12 -10.13 4.41 3.35
C ILE A 12 -10.28 3.06 2.67
N GLY A 13 -9.52 2.07 3.13
CA GLY A 13 -9.67 0.72 2.66
C GLY A 13 -9.23 -0.27 3.71
N THR A 14 -9.96 -1.38 3.79
CA THR A 14 -9.61 -2.49 4.66
C THR A 14 -9.85 -3.80 3.94
N ASP A 15 -9.06 -4.80 4.31
CA ASP A 15 -9.25 -6.15 3.82
C ASP A 15 -8.86 -7.15 4.91
N LEU A 16 -9.66 -8.21 5.04
CA LEU A 16 -9.50 -9.27 6.02
C LEU A 16 -9.52 -10.61 5.27
N ILE A 17 -8.45 -11.39 5.43
CA ILE A 17 -8.19 -12.59 4.65
C ILE A 17 -7.97 -13.78 5.56
N ARG A 18 -8.66 -14.89 5.27
CA ARG A 18 -8.30 -16.22 5.79
C ARG A 18 -7.01 -16.69 5.15
N ILE A 19 -5.98 -16.99 5.95
CA ILE A 19 -4.65 -17.45 5.48
C ILE A 19 -4.77 -18.71 4.62
N GLU A 20 -5.67 -19.62 4.98
CA GLU A 20 -5.98 -20.84 4.23
C GLU A 20 -6.39 -20.56 2.76
N ARG A 21 -7.01 -19.40 2.45
CA ARG A 21 -7.31 -19.03 1.06
C ARG A 21 -6.04 -18.77 0.26
N ILE A 22 -5.05 -18.13 0.89
CA ILE A 22 -3.75 -17.82 0.30
C ILE A 22 -2.94 -19.11 0.14
N GLU A 23 -3.00 -19.99 1.13
CA GLU A 23 -2.36 -21.30 1.09
C GLU A 23 -2.87 -22.13 -0.08
N ARG A 24 -4.20 -22.27 -0.24
CA ARG A 24 -4.79 -22.98 -1.38
C ARG A 24 -4.41 -22.39 -2.73
N ALA A 25 -4.37 -21.06 -2.83
CA ALA A 25 -3.96 -20.38 -4.06
C ALA A 25 -2.47 -20.64 -4.37
N LEU A 26 -1.62 -20.59 -3.34
CA LEU A 26 -0.19 -20.87 -3.45
C LEU A 26 0.05 -22.34 -3.84
N ALA A 27 -0.64 -23.29 -3.22
CA ALA A 27 -0.55 -24.71 -3.56
C ALA A 27 -0.97 -24.98 -5.02
N ARG A 28 -2.00 -24.31 -5.52
CA ARG A 28 -2.50 -24.49 -6.89
C ARG A 28 -1.60 -23.87 -7.95
N HIS A 29 -1.04 -22.70 -7.69
CA HIS A 29 -0.39 -21.88 -8.70
C HIS A 29 1.11 -21.70 -8.52
N GLY A 30 1.64 -22.09 -7.35
CA GLY A 30 3.06 -22.02 -6.99
C GLY A 30 3.63 -20.61 -7.13
N ASP A 31 4.87 -20.56 -7.59
CA ASP A 31 5.67 -19.33 -7.73
C ASP A 31 5.02 -18.28 -8.65
N ARG A 32 4.19 -18.69 -9.62
CA ARG A 32 3.44 -17.74 -10.47
C ARG A 32 2.50 -16.86 -9.66
N PHE A 33 1.87 -17.40 -8.61
CA PHE A 33 1.01 -16.62 -7.73
C PHE A 33 1.83 -15.63 -6.91
N VAL A 34 2.97 -16.05 -6.36
CA VAL A 34 3.89 -15.16 -5.63
C VAL A 34 4.35 -14.00 -6.52
N LYS A 35 4.81 -14.28 -7.74
CA LYS A 35 5.26 -13.27 -8.71
C LYS A 35 4.16 -12.33 -9.17
N ARG A 36 2.92 -12.81 -9.24
CA ARG A 36 1.75 -11.98 -9.54
C ARG A 36 1.45 -11.01 -8.39
N ILE A 37 1.44 -11.52 -7.15
CA ILE A 37 1.02 -10.73 -5.99
C ILE A 37 2.12 -9.77 -5.54
N LEU A 38 3.33 -10.26 -5.31
CA LEU A 38 4.41 -9.50 -4.70
C LEU A 38 5.18 -8.68 -5.74
N GLY A 39 5.58 -7.46 -5.37
CA GLY A 39 6.60 -6.72 -6.12
C GLY A 39 8.01 -7.23 -5.84
N GLU A 40 9.01 -6.66 -6.53
CA GLU A 40 10.39 -7.18 -6.50
C GLU A 40 10.98 -7.24 -5.08
N GLN A 41 10.92 -6.13 -4.34
CA GLN A 41 11.51 -6.03 -3.01
C GLN A 41 10.73 -6.87 -1.99
N GLU A 42 9.42 -7.03 -2.18
CA GLU A 42 8.61 -7.95 -1.37
C GLU A 42 8.98 -9.42 -1.62
N ARG A 43 9.32 -9.79 -2.86
CA ARG A 43 9.74 -11.16 -3.19
C ARG A 43 11.04 -11.54 -2.49
N GLU A 44 11.99 -10.62 -2.39
CA GLU A 44 13.23 -10.85 -1.62
C GLU A 44 12.93 -11.13 -0.14
N VAL A 45 12.06 -10.31 0.46
CA VAL A 45 11.65 -10.50 1.86
C VAL A 45 10.89 -11.81 2.05
N TYR A 46 9.97 -12.12 1.14
CA TYR A 46 9.22 -13.36 1.13
C TYR A 46 10.15 -14.57 1.04
N ALA A 47 11.10 -14.59 0.11
CA ALA A 47 12.04 -15.69 -0.05
C ALA A 47 12.85 -15.94 1.23
N ARG A 48 13.36 -14.88 1.87
CA ARG A 48 14.08 -14.98 3.15
C ARG A 48 13.20 -15.54 4.27
N ARG A 49 11.94 -15.09 4.37
CA ARG A 49 11.00 -15.57 5.39
C ARG A 49 10.59 -17.01 5.16
N GLN A 50 10.26 -17.36 3.92
CA GLN A 50 9.87 -18.71 3.50
C GLN A 50 10.99 -19.73 3.75
N ALA A 51 12.24 -19.37 3.46
CA ALA A 51 13.39 -20.23 3.70
C ALA A 51 13.64 -20.49 5.20
N ARG A 52 13.30 -19.51 6.06
CA ARG A 52 13.42 -19.65 7.52
C ARG A 52 12.28 -20.46 8.12
N ASP A 53 11.05 -20.24 7.66
CA ASP A 53 9.84 -20.91 8.12
C ASP A 53 8.72 -20.73 7.07
N PRO A 54 8.23 -21.82 6.45
CA PRO A 54 7.14 -21.75 5.48
C PRO A 54 5.88 -21.04 5.98
N VAL A 55 5.55 -21.17 7.26
CA VAL A 55 4.38 -20.50 7.86
C VAL A 55 4.58 -18.98 7.87
N ARG A 56 5.80 -18.50 8.13
CA ARG A 56 6.12 -17.06 8.09
C ARG A 56 6.08 -16.50 6.68
N GLY A 57 6.51 -17.28 5.68
CA GLY A 57 6.39 -16.88 4.28
C GLY A 57 4.93 -16.80 3.84
N LEU A 58 4.11 -17.80 4.21
CA LEU A 58 2.67 -17.81 3.94
C LEU A 58 1.94 -16.62 4.58
N ARG A 59 2.18 -16.34 5.87
CA ARG A 59 1.63 -15.17 6.57
C ARG A 59 2.08 -13.85 5.94
N TYR A 60 3.34 -13.77 5.54
CA TYR A 60 3.84 -12.60 4.83
C TYR A 60 3.09 -12.39 3.51
N LEU A 61 2.92 -13.42 2.69
CA LEU A 61 2.17 -13.35 1.45
C LEU A 61 0.71 -12.92 1.70
N ALA A 62 0.07 -13.46 2.74
CA ALA A 62 -1.31 -13.12 3.10
C ALA A 62 -1.46 -11.65 3.52
N THR A 63 -0.56 -11.13 4.36
CA THR A 63 -0.59 -9.70 4.74
C THR A 63 -0.36 -8.78 3.55
N ARG A 64 0.48 -9.16 2.58
CA ARG A 64 0.68 -8.38 1.35
C ARG A 64 -0.52 -8.42 0.42
N PHE A 65 -1.21 -9.55 0.36
CA PHE A 65 -2.48 -9.63 -0.36
C PHE A 65 -3.51 -8.66 0.24
N ALA A 66 -3.72 -8.72 1.56
CA ALA A 66 -4.65 -7.83 2.25
C ALA A 66 -4.25 -6.35 2.09
N ALA A 67 -2.96 -6.03 2.18
CA ALA A 67 -2.44 -4.68 1.99
C ALA A 67 -2.81 -4.09 0.62
N LYS A 68 -2.65 -4.88 -0.44
CA LYS A 68 -2.90 -4.45 -1.82
C LYS A 68 -4.41 -4.30 -2.08
N GLU A 69 -5.24 -5.17 -1.52
CA GLU A 69 -6.71 -5.02 -1.58
C GLU A 69 -7.20 -3.81 -0.79
N ALA A 70 -6.69 -3.59 0.42
CA ALA A 70 -7.00 -2.41 1.22
C ALA A 70 -6.59 -1.12 0.49
N PHE A 71 -5.38 -1.08 -0.08
CA PHE A 71 -4.93 0.06 -0.87
C PHE A 71 -5.80 0.28 -2.11
N SER A 72 -6.12 -0.77 -2.86
CA SER A 72 -6.93 -0.68 -4.10
C SER A 72 -8.33 -0.12 -3.85
N LYS A 73 -8.93 -0.45 -2.69
CA LYS A 73 -10.20 0.11 -2.21
C LYS A 73 -10.05 1.58 -1.82
N ALA A 74 -9.00 1.92 -1.08
CA ALA A 74 -8.76 3.28 -0.62
C ALA A 74 -8.58 4.27 -1.78
N VAL A 75 -7.87 3.87 -2.85
CA VAL A 75 -7.68 4.70 -4.05
C VAL A 75 -8.86 4.65 -5.03
N GLY A 76 -9.87 3.79 -4.79
CA GLY A 76 -11.07 3.68 -5.61
C GLY A 76 -10.91 2.98 -6.96
N LEU A 77 -9.76 2.34 -7.24
CA LEU A 77 -9.51 1.64 -8.51
C LEU A 77 -9.96 0.18 -8.50
N GLY A 78 -9.91 -0.46 -7.33
CA GLY A 78 -9.82 -1.93 -7.28
C GLY A 78 -8.58 -2.43 -8.04
N MET A 79 -8.60 -3.67 -8.53
CA MET A 79 -7.50 -4.25 -9.32
C MET A 79 -7.64 -3.92 -10.82
N ARG A 80 -7.79 -2.63 -11.14
CA ARG A 80 -7.91 -2.11 -12.52
C ARG A 80 -6.82 -1.07 -12.77
N MET A 81 -6.36 -1.00 -14.02
CA MET A 81 -5.30 -0.08 -14.43
C MET A 81 -5.57 1.37 -13.96
N PRO A 82 -4.53 2.07 -13.45
CA PRO A 82 -3.12 1.67 -13.38
C PRO A 82 -2.76 0.77 -12.19
N MET A 83 -3.72 0.41 -11.33
CA MET A 83 -3.46 -0.49 -10.21
C MET A 83 -3.24 -1.92 -10.71
N ALA A 84 -2.19 -2.55 -10.17
CA ALA A 84 -1.94 -3.98 -10.29
C ALA A 84 -1.26 -4.47 -9.02
N TRP A 85 -1.40 -5.76 -8.74
CA TRP A 85 -0.87 -6.38 -7.53
C TRP A 85 0.60 -6.05 -7.25
N SER A 86 1.51 -6.27 -8.21
CA SER A 86 2.95 -6.04 -8.03
C SER A 86 3.37 -4.56 -8.07
N ARG A 87 2.47 -3.65 -8.48
CA ARG A 87 2.74 -2.21 -8.61
C ARG A 87 2.65 -1.45 -7.29
N MET A 88 1.99 -2.03 -6.29
CA MET A 88 1.99 -1.53 -4.93
C MET A 88 2.73 -2.53 -4.04
N GLN A 89 3.77 -2.08 -3.35
CA GLN A 89 4.54 -2.88 -2.41
C GLN A 89 4.38 -2.33 -1.00
N THR A 90 4.30 -3.22 -0.02
CA THR A 90 4.39 -2.87 1.40
C THR A 90 5.70 -3.35 2.00
N LEU A 91 6.55 -2.41 2.36
CA LEU A 91 7.88 -2.65 2.94
C LEU A 91 7.91 -2.12 4.38
N ASN A 92 9.07 -2.18 5.02
CA ASN A 92 9.25 -1.66 6.37
C ASN A 92 10.32 -0.56 6.33
N ALA A 93 10.05 0.58 6.96
CA ALA A 93 11.06 1.58 7.28
C ALA A 93 12.07 1.00 8.30
N PRO A 94 13.25 1.63 8.51
CA PRO A 94 14.24 1.16 9.48
C PRO A 94 13.68 0.92 10.89
N GLY A 95 12.73 1.73 11.33
CA GLY A 95 12.02 1.56 12.61
C GLY A 95 10.92 0.49 12.62
N GLY A 96 10.82 -0.35 11.60
CA GLY A 96 9.82 -1.42 11.49
C GLY A 96 8.43 -0.99 11.00
N ARG A 97 8.13 0.32 10.96
CA ARG A 97 6.84 0.84 10.47
C ARG A 97 6.59 0.43 9.01
N PRO A 98 5.41 -0.12 8.66
CA PRO A 98 5.09 -0.45 7.27
C PRO A 98 4.99 0.83 6.41
N VAL A 99 5.47 0.76 5.17
CA VAL A 99 5.44 1.86 4.20
C VAL A 99 5.04 1.34 2.82
N VAL A 100 4.31 2.18 2.09
CA VAL A 100 3.93 1.89 0.71
C VAL A 100 5.01 2.36 -0.25
N ARG A 101 5.27 1.56 -1.27
CA ARG A 101 6.09 1.91 -2.45
C ARG A 101 5.31 1.58 -3.70
N LEU A 102 5.12 2.57 -4.57
CA LEU A 102 4.41 2.42 -5.83
C LEU A 102 5.43 2.33 -6.97
N SER A 103 5.11 1.58 -8.02
CA SER A 103 5.80 1.67 -9.31
C SER A 103 5.60 3.07 -9.90
N ALA A 104 6.53 3.56 -10.74
CA ALA A 104 6.46 4.88 -11.36
C ALA A 104 5.06 5.22 -11.94
N GLU A 105 4.50 4.35 -12.79
CA GLU A 105 3.18 4.58 -13.40
C GLU A 105 2.04 4.78 -12.38
N LEU A 106 2.05 3.99 -11.30
CA LEU A 106 1.04 4.10 -10.24
C LEU A 106 1.33 5.29 -9.32
N GLN A 107 2.61 5.64 -9.12
CA GLN A 107 3.04 6.80 -8.35
C GLN A 107 2.58 8.10 -9.01
N ASP A 108 2.82 8.26 -10.32
CA ASP A 108 2.41 9.46 -11.08
C ASP A 108 0.88 9.64 -11.03
N TRP A 109 0.13 8.55 -11.19
CA TRP A 109 -1.33 8.59 -11.08
C TRP A 109 -1.80 8.95 -9.66
N PHE A 110 -1.10 8.45 -8.64
CA PHE A 110 -1.41 8.66 -7.23
C PHE A 110 -1.11 10.12 -6.81
N ASP A 111 0.07 10.64 -7.12
CA ASP A 111 0.51 11.99 -6.73
C ASP A 111 -0.32 13.10 -7.39
N ALA A 112 -0.95 12.80 -8.53
CA ALA A 112 -1.92 13.69 -9.15
C ALA A 112 -3.21 13.86 -8.32
N ARG A 113 -3.54 12.92 -7.42
CA ARG A 113 -4.88 12.79 -6.79
C ARG A 113 -4.88 12.80 -5.26
N PHE A 114 -3.88 12.21 -4.64
CA PHE A 114 -3.87 11.94 -3.20
C PHE A 114 -2.65 12.57 -2.52
N GLY A 115 -2.73 12.69 -1.19
CA GLY A 115 -1.63 13.05 -0.31
C GLY A 115 -0.92 11.81 0.22
N ALA A 116 -0.65 11.74 1.52
CA ALA A 116 0.05 10.61 2.11
C ALA A 116 -0.81 9.32 2.17
N VAL A 117 -0.13 8.17 2.18
CA VAL A 117 -0.70 6.84 2.47
C VAL A 117 -0.28 6.40 3.85
N HIS A 118 -1.24 6.10 4.72
CA HIS A 118 -1.03 5.45 6.00
C HIS A 118 -1.51 4.02 5.92
N ILE A 119 -0.66 3.07 6.31
CA ILE A 119 -0.99 1.64 6.27
C ILE A 119 -0.65 0.98 7.59
N SER A 120 -1.52 0.07 8.02
CA SER A 120 -1.28 -0.83 9.15
C SER A 120 -1.63 -2.26 8.73
N LEU A 121 -0.85 -3.23 9.21
CA LEU A 121 -1.00 -4.64 8.94
C LEU A 121 -0.98 -5.41 10.25
N THR A 122 -1.78 -6.46 10.33
CA THR A 122 -1.75 -7.41 11.42
C THR A 122 -2.05 -8.81 10.89
N ASP A 123 -1.49 -9.83 11.52
CA ASP A 123 -1.84 -11.22 11.28
C ASP A 123 -1.94 -11.96 12.61
N GLU A 124 -2.83 -12.94 12.64
CA GLU A 124 -3.01 -13.92 13.70
C GLU A 124 -2.91 -15.31 13.08
N SER A 125 -3.08 -16.37 13.88
CA SER A 125 -2.93 -17.76 13.45
C SER A 125 -3.59 -18.14 12.12
N ASP A 126 -4.81 -17.65 11.86
CA ASP A 126 -5.66 -18.03 10.72
C ASP A 126 -6.07 -16.85 9.82
N MET A 127 -5.80 -15.61 10.25
CA MET A 127 -6.28 -14.39 9.61
C MET A 127 -5.15 -13.37 9.38
N ALA A 128 -5.25 -12.61 8.29
CA ALA A 128 -4.43 -11.44 8.02
C ALA A 128 -5.32 -10.25 7.66
N MET A 129 -4.99 -9.07 8.16
CA MET A 129 -5.75 -7.84 7.92
C MET A 129 -4.83 -6.69 7.54
N ALA A 130 -5.35 -5.82 6.68
CA ALA A 130 -4.76 -4.53 6.39
C ALA A 130 -5.78 -3.40 6.54
N PHE A 131 -5.28 -2.24 6.94
CA PHE A 131 -6.04 -0.99 6.98
C PHE A 131 -5.21 0.13 6.34
N VAL A 132 -5.85 0.89 5.45
CA VAL A 132 -5.25 1.99 4.70
C VAL A 132 -6.10 3.25 4.86
N VAL A 133 -5.42 4.37 5.10
CA VAL A 133 -6.02 5.72 5.07
C VAL A 133 -5.21 6.57 4.09
N LEU A 134 -5.91 7.26 3.21
CA LEU A 134 -5.33 8.24 2.29
C LEU A 134 -5.67 9.64 2.77
N GLU A 135 -4.67 10.49 2.83
CA GLU A 135 -4.90 11.93 2.96
C GLU A 135 -5.29 12.51 1.60
N ALA A 136 -6.12 13.55 1.63
CA ALA A 136 -6.37 14.40 0.49
C ALA A 136 -5.12 15.18 0.14
N LYS A 137 -4.94 15.44 -1.16
CA LYS A 137 -3.92 16.37 -1.61
C LYS A 137 -4.25 17.76 -1.04
N ALA A 138 -3.28 18.42 -0.42
CA ALA A 138 -3.47 19.78 0.04
C ALA A 138 -3.91 20.66 -1.16
N PRO A 139 -4.90 21.56 -0.98
CA PRO A 139 -5.24 22.49 -2.04
C PRO A 139 -3.99 23.29 -2.41
N ALA A 140 -3.70 23.39 -3.70
CA ALA A 140 -2.65 24.28 -4.17
C ALA A 140 -3.05 25.69 -3.73
N ILE A 141 -2.30 26.30 -2.81
CA ILE A 141 -2.47 27.72 -2.49
C ILE A 141 -1.99 28.47 -3.74
N PRO A 142 -2.86 29.20 -4.47
CA PRO A 142 -2.40 30.02 -5.56
C PRO A 142 -1.41 31.03 -5.00
N SER A 143 -0.19 31.08 -5.54
CA SER A 143 0.73 32.17 -5.23
C SER A 143 0.03 33.47 -5.64
N LEU A 144 -0.38 34.28 -4.67
CA LEU A 144 -0.79 35.65 -4.92
C LEU A 144 0.44 36.37 -5.48
N SER A 145 0.47 36.61 -6.80
CA SER A 145 1.37 37.59 -7.37
C SER A 145 0.95 38.93 -6.77
N LEU A 146 1.75 39.46 -5.85
CA LEU A 146 1.63 40.85 -5.47
C LEU A 146 1.86 41.64 -6.75
N ALA A 147 0.79 42.19 -7.32
CA ALA A 147 0.89 43.16 -8.38
C ALA A 147 1.74 44.30 -7.83
N GLU A 148 2.93 44.48 -8.41
CA GLU A 148 3.75 45.66 -8.19
C GLU A 148 2.87 46.86 -8.51
N SER A 149 2.59 47.66 -7.48
CA SER A 149 1.88 48.92 -7.62
C SER A 149 2.79 49.88 -8.38
N ASP A 150 2.54 50.04 -9.68
CA ASP A 150 3.01 51.17 -10.46
C ASP A 150 2.59 52.46 -9.74
N THR A 151 3.54 53.05 -9.02
CA THR A 151 3.40 54.41 -8.48
C THR A 151 4.28 55.30 -9.36
N LYS A 152 3.59 56.13 -10.15
CA LYS A 152 4.13 57.28 -10.88
C LYS A 152 4.94 58.22 -9.98
#